data_AF-A0AAU3GI82-F1
#
_entry.id   AF-A0AAU3GI82-F1
#
_cell.length_a   1.000
_cell.length_b   1.000
_cell.length_c   1.000
_cell.angle_alpha   90.00
_cell.angle_beta   90.00
_cell.angle_gamma   90.00
#
_symmetry.space_group_name_H-M   'P 1'
#
loop_
_entity.id
_entity.type
_entity.pdbx_description
1 polymer ?
#
loop_
_entity_poly.entity_id
_entity_poly.type
_entity_poly.pdbx_seq_one_letter_code
_entity_poly.pdbx_strand_id
1 'polypeptide(L)'
;MAEIKSVHSLMEDYQRHVTRLEELRLLLEERLVVARAELRRLTEQEPGHDGAAAPGSEGAPNGAGNALSYSRRSLGGSGTAPGDHGGSGSGVGGPLRQVRLHVIEIESAIERMDRGLYGTCKQCGAFIPLKELLRAPHQQRCAACGEAEHARSTA
;
A
#
# COMPACT_ATOMS: atom_id res chain seq x y z
N MET A 1 35.76 -13.06 20.78
CA MET A 1 35.36 -12.37 22.03
C MET A 1 34.68 -11.08 21.60
N ALA A 2 33.41 -10.87 21.92
CA ALA A 2 32.69 -9.65 21.56
C ALA A 2 33.17 -8.50 22.47
N GLU A 3 33.70 -7.43 21.90
CA GLU A 3 34.04 -6.21 22.65
C GLU A 3 32.75 -5.63 23.26
N ILE A 4 32.73 -5.49 24.58
CA ILE A 4 31.65 -4.79 25.28
C ILE A 4 31.83 -3.31 24.98
N LYS A 5 30.95 -2.75 24.13
CA LYS A 5 30.90 -1.32 23.89
C LYS A 5 30.71 -0.58 25.21
N SER A 6 31.40 0.54 25.36
CA SER A 6 31.13 1.45 26.48
C SER A 6 29.69 1.98 26.39
N VAL A 7 29.10 2.31 27.53
CA VAL A 7 27.76 2.91 27.59
C VAL A 7 27.69 4.18 26.74
N HIS A 8 28.76 4.98 26.72
CA HIS A 8 28.86 6.17 25.88
C HIS A 8 28.73 5.84 24.39
N SER A 9 29.47 4.85 23.90
CA SER A 9 29.39 4.42 22.50
C SER A 9 27.99 3.92 22.11
N LEU A 10 27.31 3.21 23.02
CA LEU A 10 25.93 2.79 22.79
C LEU A 10 24.96 3.98 22.71
N MET A 11 25.15 5.00 23.57
CA MET A 11 24.35 6.22 23.54
C MET A 11 24.58 7.04 22.27
N GLU A 12 25.82 7.14 21.79
CA GLU A 12 26.15 7.80 20.52
C GLU A 12 25.55 7.05 19.32
N ASP A 13 25.61 5.71 19.33
CA ASP A 13 24.96 4.87 18.30
C ASP A 13 23.45 5.10 18.27
N TYR A 14 22.82 5.15 19.45
CA TYR A 14 21.39 5.43 19.58
C TYR A 14 21.03 6.83 19.09
N GLN A 15 21.77 7.86 19.49
CA GLN A 15 21.53 9.24 19.05
C GLN A 15 21.65 9.37 17.53
N ARG A 16 22.70 8.79 16.93
CA ARG A 16 22.84 8.72 15.47
C ARG A 16 21.65 8.03 14.82
N HIS A 17 21.14 6.97 15.44
CA HIS A 17 19.97 6.27 14.93
C HIS A 17 18.71 7.13 14.98
N VAL A 18 18.46 7.84 16.08
CA VAL A 18 17.32 8.76 16.24
C VAL A 18 17.38 9.87 15.19
N THR A 19 18.52 10.55 15.05
CA THR A 19 18.70 11.59 14.02
C THR A 19 18.41 11.04 12.62
N ARG A 20 18.85 9.81 12.32
CA ARG A 20 18.58 9.19 11.02
C ARG A 20 17.09 8.93 10.78
N LEU A 21 16.35 8.55 11.82
CA LEU A 21 14.91 8.36 11.74
C LEU A 21 14.17 9.69 11.51
N GLU A 22 14.61 10.76 12.17
CA GLU A 22 14.07 12.11 11.97
C GLU A 22 14.30 12.60 10.53
N GLU A 23 15.50 12.41 9.98
CA GLU A 23 15.81 12.72 8.58
C GLU A 23 14.87 11.98 7.61
N LEU A 24 14.64 10.68 7.84
CA LEU A 24 13.74 9.88 7.01
C LEU A 24 12.28 10.33 7.13
N ARG A 25 11.86 10.73 8.33
CA ARG A 25 10.51 11.26 8.57
C ARG A 25 10.27 12.53 7.77
N LEU A 26 11.19 13.50 7.83
CA LEU A 26 11.08 14.76 7.09
C LEU A 26 10.93 14.51 5.59
N LEU A 27 11.73 13.60 5.05
CA LEU A 27 11.67 13.25 3.64
C LEU A 27 10.36 12.55 3.25
N LEU A 28 9.78 11.72 4.13
CA LEU A 28 8.46 11.13 3.90
C LEU A 28 7.36 12.19 3.94
N GLU A 29 7.40 13.12 4.88
CA GLU A 29 6.43 14.21 5.00
C GLU A 29 6.46 15.13 3.77
N GLU A 30 7.65 15.50 3.30
CA GLU A 30 7.83 16.25 2.05
C GLU A 30 7.20 15.51 0.86
N ARG A 31 7.52 14.23 0.69
CA ARG A 31 6.96 13.40 -0.38
C ARG A 31 5.44 13.27 -0.29
N LEU A 32 4.89 13.21 0.93
CA LEU A 32 3.45 13.13 1.15
C LEU A 32 2.75 14.40 0.66
N VAL A 33 3.32 15.58 0.94
CA VAL A 33 2.78 16.86 0.48
C VAL A 33 2.72 16.89 -1.04
N VAL A 34 3.81 16.49 -1.71
CA VAL A 34 3.88 16.42 -3.17
C VAL A 34 2.86 15.43 -3.73
N ALA A 35 2.80 14.21 -3.20
CA ALA A 35 1.88 13.17 -3.67
C ALA A 35 0.40 13.56 -3.48
N ARG A 36 0.05 14.20 -2.36
CA ARG A 36 -1.30 14.72 -2.11
C ARG A 36 -1.66 15.87 -3.06
N ALA A 37 -0.70 16.75 -3.39
CA ALA A 37 -0.93 17.81 -4.36
C ALA A 37 -1.19 17.26 -5.76
N GLU A 38 -0.44 16.23 -6.16
CA GLU A 38 -0.65 15.54 -7.44
C GLU A 38 -1.99 14.82 -7.49
N LEU A 39 -2.38 14.14 -6.40
CA LEU A 39 -3.69 13.51 -6.31
C LEU A 39 -4.81 14.51 -6.52
N ARG A 40 -4.74 15.69 -5.87
CA ARG A 40 -5.74 16.76 -6.05
C ARG A 40 -5.84 17.21 -7.50
N ARG A 41 -4.71 17.49 -8.15
CA ARG A 41 -4.69 17.90 -9.57
C ARG A 41 -5.37 16.89 -10.47
N LEU A 42 -5.04 15.61 -10.32
CA LEU A 42 -5.62 14.55 -11.14
C LEU A 42 -7.12 14.38 -10.85
N THR A 43 -7.56 14.52 -9.60
CA THR A 43 -9.00 14.45 -9.27
C THR A 43 -9.79 15.66 -9.77
N GLU A 44 -9.17 16.83 -9.88
CA GLU A 44 -9.78 18.05 -10.43
C GLU A 44 -9.80 18.05 -11.96
N GLN A 45 -8.87 17.32 -12.59
CA GLN A 45 -8.74 17.20 -14.04
C GLN A 45 -9.69 16.18 -14.68
N GLU A 46 -10.35 15.32 -13.90
CA GLU A 46 -11.40 14.41 -14.39
C GLU A 46 -12.63 15.25 -14.82
N PRO A 47 -12.81 15.54 -16.13
CA PRO A 47 -13.97 16.29 -16.59
C PRO A 47 -15.09 15.26 -16.76
N GLY A 48 -16.04 15.23 -15.83
CA GLY A 48 -17.34 14.58 -16.01
C GLY A 48 -17.29 13.15 -16.55
N HIS A 49 -17.05 12.16 -15.68
CA HIS A 49 -17.80 10.92 -15.85
C HIS A 49 -19.14 11.11 -15.13
N ASP A 50 -20.18 11.40 -15.89
CA ASP A 50 -21.56 11.36 -15.39
C ASP A 50 -21.83 9.92 -14.91
N GLY A 51 -21.88 9.68 -13.59
CA GLY A 51 -22.12 8.33 -13.11
C GLY A 51 -22.02 8.11 -11.60
N ALA A 52 -23.20 8.19 -10.95
CA ALA A 52 -23.58 7.50 -9.72
C ALA A 52 -22.94 7.95 -8.39
N ALA A 53 -23.50 9.03 -7.86
CA ALA A 53 -23.69 9.16 -6.42
C ALA A 53 -24.68 8.08 -5.93
N ALA A 54 -24.18 7.12 -5.15
CA ALA A 54 -24.87 6.48 -4.04
C ALA A 54 -23.78 5.94 -3.09
N PRO A 55 -23.88 6.15 -1.77
CA PRO A 55 -24.96 5.50 -1.02
C PRO A 55 -25.60 6.38 0.06
N GLY A 56 -26.93 6.49 0.00
CA GLY A 56 -27.75 6.50 1.22
C GLY A 56 -28.09 5.04 1.56
N SER A 57 -27.49 4.51 2.61
CA SER A 57 -28.04 3.37 3.33
C SER A 57 -27.61 3.44 4.79
N GLU A 58 -28.32 4.28 5.53
CA GLU A 58 -28.51 4.07 6.97
C GLU A 58 -29.35 2.79 7.16
N GLY A 59 -28.92 1.90 8.04
CA GLY A 59 -29.73 0.78 8.51
C GLY A 59 -29.01 -0.56 8.59
N ALA A 60 -28.25 -0.78 9.66
CA ALA A 60 -28.20 -2.13 10.25
C ALA A 60 -29.51 -2.37 11.02
N PRO A 61 -30.04 -3.60 11.09
CA PRO A 61 -29.62 -4.43 12.22
C PRO A 61 -29.53 -5.96 11.97
N ASN A 62 -28.63 -6.56 12.75
CA ASN A 62 -28.67 -7.89 13.40
C ASN A 62 -28.86 -9.18 12.56
N GLY A 63 -27.86 -10.07 12.70
CA GLY A 63 -28.10 -11.41 13.26
C GLY A 63 -28.11 -12.62 12.31
N ALA A 64 -27.12 -13.49 12.54
CA ALA A 64 -27.11 -14.94 12.31
C ALA A 64 -26.96 -15.50 10.88
N GLY A 65 -26.12 -16.55 10.79
CA GLY A 65 -26.36 -17.66 9.86
C GLY A 65 -25.27 -17.92 8.84
N ASN A 66 -24.29 -18.75 9.21
CA ASN A 66 -23.48 -19.54 8.29
C ASN A 66 -24.36 -20.30 7.29
N ALA A 67 -24.10 -20.17 6.00
CA ALA A 67 -24.38 -21.20 5.01
C ALA A 67 -23.38 -21.11 3.86
N LEU A 68 -22.40 -22.01 3.88
CA LEU A 68 -21.75 -22.55 2.69
C LEU A 68 -22.80 -22.80 1.59
N SER A 69 -22.64 -22.18 0.43
CA SER A 69 -23.30 -22.63 -0.80
C SER A 69 -22.29 -22.67 -1.94
N TYR A 70 -21.58 -23.80 -1.99
CA TYR A 70 -20.89 -24.30 -3.17
C TYR A 70 -21.93 -24.60 -4.27
N SER A 71 -21.73 -24.04 -5.45
CA SER A 71 -22.16 -24.51 -6.78
C SER A 71 -23.53 -25.19 -6.98
N ARG A 72 -24.34 -24.63 -7.89
CA ARG A 72 -25.04 -25.45 -8.88
C ARG A 72 -25.00 -24.84 -10.28
N ARG A 73 -24.43 -25.66 -11.19
CA ARG A 73 -24.49 -25.59 -12.65
C ARG A 73 -25.93 -25.46 -13.14
N SER A 74 -26.13 -24.57 -14.11
CA SER A 74 -27.15 -24.74 -15.15
C SER A 74 -26.46 -24.95 -16.49
N LEU A 75 -26.75 -26.10 -17.08
CA LEU A 75 -26.37 -26.52 -18.42
C LEU A 75 -27.32 -25.86 -19.43
N GLY A 76 -26.77 -25.47 -20.59
CA GLY A 76 -27.48 -25.50 -21.88
C GLY A 76 -28.10 -24.19 -22.36
N GLY A 77 -27.45 -23.58 -23.35
CA GLY A 77 -28.00 -22.45 -24.12
C GLY A 77 -27.01 -21.98 -25.18
N SER A 78 -26.82 -22.79 -26.23
CA SER A 78 -26.01 -22.46 -27.41
C SER A 78 -26.67 -21.36 -28.23
N GLY A 79 -26.03 -20.19 -28.29
CA GLY A 79 -26.32 -19.12 -29.23
C GLY A 79 -25.03 -18.35 -29.51
N THR A 80 -24.35 -18.72 -30.59
CA THR A 80 -23.16 -18.00 -31.09
C THR A 80 -23.58 -16.68 -31.71
N ALA A 81 -23.10 -15.58 -31.14
CA ALA A 81 -22.90 -14.32 -31.86
C ALA A 81 -21.46 -13.86 -31.59
N PRO A 82 -20.60 -13.70 -32.61
CA PRO A 82 -19.37 -12.94 -32.46
C PRO A 82 -19.78 -11.47 -32.44
N GLY A 83 -20.07 -10.96 -31.25
CA GLY A 83 -20.09 -9.54 -30.98
C GLY A 83 -18.66 -9.13 -30.64
N ASP A 84 -18.07 -8.36 -31.54
CA ASP A 84 -16.73 -7.79 -31.43
C ASP A 84 -16.71 -6.73 -30.31
N HIS A 85 -16.80 -7.16 -29.05
CA HIS A 85 -16.45 -6.32 -27.91
C HIS A 85 -14.93 -6.30 -27.78
N GLY A 86 -14.28 -5.70 -28.78
CA GLY A 86 -12.93 -5.14 -28.68
C GLY A 86 -12.92 -3.95 -27.72
N GLY A 87 -13.27 -4.18 -26.46
CA GLY A 87 -13.01 -3.28 -25.35
C GLY A 87 -11.71 -3.70 -24.70
N SER A 88 -10.61 -3.21 -25.26
CA SER A 88 -9.24 -3.40 -24.75
C SER A 88 -9.15 -2.86 -23.31
N GLY A 89 -9.53 -3.69 -22.33
CA GLY A 89 -9.37 -3.44 -20.90
C GLY A 89 -7.90 -3.58 -20.47
N SER A 90 -6.98 -2.99 -21.22
CA SER A 90 -5.55 -2.94 -20.89
C SER A 90 -5.25 -1.61 -20.21
N GLY A 91 -5.68 -1.49 -18.97
CA GLY A 91 -5.43 -0.33 -18.13
C GLY A 91 -5.12 -0.75 -16.72
N VAL A 92 -4.12 -1.60 -16.53
CA VAL A 92 -3.54 -1.94 -15.23
C VAL A 92 -3.10 -0.64 -14.53
N GLY A 93 -4.00 -0.07 -13.72
CA GLY A 93 -3.74 1.08 -12.85
C GLY A 93 -3.54 2.42 -13.56
N GLY A 94 -4.62 3.17 -13.77
CA GLY A 94 -4.51 4.58 -14.18
C GLY A 94 -3.70 5.44 -13.18
N PRO A 95 -3.15 6.59 -13.62
CA PRO A 95 -2.28 7.45 -12.80
C PRO A 95 -2.88 7.82 -11.43
N LEU A 96 -4.19 8.10 -11.38
CA LEU A 96 -4.93 8.37 -10.14
C LEU A 96 -4.82 7.25 -9.11
N ARG A 97 -5.01 6.00 -9.53
CA ARG A 97 -4.91 4.84 -8.65
C ARG A 97 -3.49 4.69 -8.12
N GLN A 98 -2.49 4.88 -8.99
CA GLN A 98 -1.09 4.77 -8.60
C GLN A 98 -0.69 5.83 -7.56
N VAL A 99 -1.06 7.10 -7.79
CA VAL A 99 -0.77 8.20 -6.86
C VAL A 99 -1.50 7.97 -5.52
N ARG A 100 -2.75 7.50 -5.55
CA ARG A 100 -3.51 7.21 -4.33
C ARG A 100 -2.88 6.09 -3.50
N LEU A 101 -2.42 5.02 -4.13
CA LEU A 101 -1.67 3.96 -3.44
C LEU A 101 -0.38 4.49 -2.85
N HIS A 102 0.34 5.34 -3.58
CA HIS A 102 1.59 5.92 -3.12
C HIS A 102 1.40 6.83 -1.89
N VAL A 103 0.33 7.63 -1.85
CA VAL A 103 -0.06 8.41 -0.67
C VAL A 103 -0.28 7.48 0.53
N ILE A 104 -1.05 6.40 0.35
CA ILE A 104 -1.35 5.43 1.41
C ILE A 104 -0.06 4.77 1.94
N GLU A 105 0.87 4.42 1.06
CA GLU A 105 2.16 3.82 1.44
C GLU A 105 3.01 4.77 2.28
N ILE A 106 3.07 6.05 1.90
CA ILE A 106 3.82 7.07 2.63
C ILE A 106 3.17 7.35 4.00
N GLU A 107 1.87 7.57 4.04
CA GLU A 107 1.13 7.81 5.30
C GLU A 107 1.30 6.64 6.27
N SER A 108 1.15 5.41 5.75
CA SER A 108 1.33 4.21 6.56
C SER A 108 2.77 4.06 7.05
N ALA A 109 3.78 4.53 6.30
CA ALA A 109 5.17 4.51 6.74
C ALA A 109 5.41 5.49 7.91
N ILE A 110 4.85 6.70 7.83
CA ILE A 110 4.89 7.70 8.90
C ILE A 110 4.19 7.19 10.15
N GLU A 111 2.99 6.64 10.01
CA GLU A 111 2.24 6.07 11.15
C GLU A 111 3.02 4.94 11.84
N ARG A 112 3.75 4.12 11.08
CA ARG A 112 4.64 3.11 11.65
C ARG A 112 5.83 3.70 12.39
N MET A 113 6.36 4.85 11.97
CA MET A 113 7.38 5.57 12.74
C MET A 113 6.81 6.04 14.08
N ASP A 114 5.62 6.65 14.07
CA ASP A 114 4.96 7.13 15.30
C ASP A 114 4.68 5.99 16.29
N ARG A 115 4.37 4.78 15.78
CA ARG A 115 4.14 3.58 16.58
C ARG A 115 5.44 2.83 16.96
N GLY A 116 6.61 3.28 16.51
CA GLY A 116 7.88 2.58 16.73
C GLY A 116 8.02 1.24 15.99
N LEU A 117 7.20 1.00 14.95
CA LEU A 117 7.21 -0.21 14.12
C LEU A 117 7.95 -0.02 12.79
N TYR A 118 8.53 1.15 12.56
CA TYR A 118 9.28 1.43 11.35
C TYR A 118 10.53 0.55 11.24
N GLY A 119 10.83 0.09 10.02
CA GLY A 119 11.91 -0.86 9.78
C GLY A 119 11.60 -2.32 10.11
N THR A 120 10.33 -2.66 10.41
CA THR A 120 9.86 -4.06 10.44
C THR A 120 8.93 -4.34 9.26
N CYS A 121 9.02 -5.54 8.70
CA CYS A 121 8.19 -5.97 7.57
C CYS A 121 6.73 -6.15 8.01
N LYS A 122 5.79 -5.54 7.29
CA LYS A 122 4.36 -5.66 7.59
C LYS A 122 3.77 -7.06 7.38
N GLN A 123 4.48 -7.93 6.65
CA GLN A 123 4.00 -9.28 6.31
C GLN A 123 4.58 -10.37 7.21
N CYS A 124 5.90 -10.36 7.44
CA CYS A 124 6.57 -11.40 8.22
C CYS A 124 7.19 -10.90 9.53
N GLY A 125 7.13 -9.60 9.82
CA GLY A 125 7.72 -9.01 11.04
C GLY A 125 9.25 -8.90 11.03
N ALA A 126 9.95 -9.44 10.03
CA ALA A 126 11.41 -9.37 9.94
C ALA A 126 11.92 -7.93 9.82
N PHE A 127 13.14 -7.68 10.29
CA PHE A 127 13.80 -6.39 10.15
C PHE A 127 14.11 -6.07 8.69
N ILE A 128 13.80 -4.85 8.28
CA ILE A 128 14.18 -4.27 6.99
C ILE A 128 15.52 -3.53 7.21
N PRO A 129 16.60 -3.90 6.51
CA PRO A 129 17.88 -3.25 6.66
C PRO A 129 17.80 -1.73 6.44
N LEU A 130 18.43 -0.95 7.31
CA LEU A 130 18.43 0.52 7.22
C LEU A 130 18.87 1.00 5.83
N LYS A 131 19.89 0.38 5.24
CA LYS A 131 20.38 0.70 3.88
C LYS A 131 19.27 0.65 2.81
N GLU A 132 18.27 -0.21 2.96
CA GLU A 132 17.13 -0.31 2.05
C GLU A 132 16.16 0.83 2.30
N LEU A 133 15.85 1.11 3.56
CA LEU A 133 15.00 2.24 3.98
C LEU A 133 15.59 3.60 3.58
N LEU A 134 16.92 3.74 3.54
CA LEU A 134 17.58 4.94 3.02
C LEU A 134 17.37 5.13 1.51
N ARG A 135 17.18 4.05 0.76
CA ARG A 135 16.89 4.10 -0.69
C ARG A 135 15.39 4.29 -0.94
N ALA A 136 14.55 3.57 -0.20
CA ALA A 136 13.10 3.58 -0.32
C ALA A 136 12.43 3.70 1.08
N PRO A 137 12.23 4.93 1.58
CA PRO A 137 11.72 5.19 2.93
C PRO A 137 10.26 4.75 3.16
N HIS A 138 9.48 4.65 2.09
CA HIS A 138 8.10 4.16 2.14
C HIS A 138 8.02 2.63 2.06
N GLN A 139 9.16 1.92 1.95
CA GLN A 139 9.20 0.47 1.88
C GLN A 139 8.73 -0.16 3.20
N GLN A 140 7.69 -0.99 3.12
CA GLN A 140 7.09 -1.63 4.30
C GLN A 140 7.23 -3.16 4.32
N ARG A 141 7.88 -3.74 3.30
CA ARG A 141 8.10 -5.17 3.17
C ARG A 141 9.59 -5.44 2.97
N CYS A 142 10.09 -6.55 3.51
CA CYS A 142 11.44 -7.01 3.17
C CYS A 142 11.50 -7.47 1.71
N ALA A 143 12.71 -7.56 1.15
CA ALA A 143 12.94 -8.00 -0.24
C ALA A 143 12.20 -9.30 -0.58
N ALA A 144 12.31 -10.33 0.26
CA ALA A 144 11.65 -11.62 0.03
C ALA A 144 10.10 -11.51 -0.05
N CYS A 145 9.47 -10.73 0.84
CA CYS A 145 8.01 -10.53 0.79
C CYS A 145 7.59 -9.65 -0.39
N GLY A 146 8.43 -8.69 -0.79
CA GLY A 146 8.20 -7.84 -1.96
C GLY A 146 8.27 -8.63 -3.28
N GLU A 147 9.30 -9.45 -3.45
CA GLU A 147 9.48 -10.33 -4.61
C GLU A 147 8.31 -11.31 -4.73
N ALA A 148 7.89 -11.93 -3.63
CA ALA A 148 6.75 -12.84 -3.63
C ALA A 148 5.42 -12.16 -4.00
N GLU A 149 5.21 -10.91 -3.58
CA GLU A 149 4.03 -10.11 -3.97
C GLU A 149 4.06 -9.74 -5.45
N HIS A 150 5.23 -9.31 -5.95
CA HIS A 150 5.39 -8.94 -7.34
C HIS A 150 5.12 -10.15 -8.24
N ALA A 151 5.71 -11.31 -7.93
CA ALA A 151 5.47 -12.56 -8.63
C ALA A 151 3.98 -12.97 -8.64
N ARG A 152 3.23 -12.77 -7.54
CA ARG A 152 1.77 -13.00 -7.49
C ARG A 152 0.97 -12.03 -8.35
N SER A 153 1.45 -10.79 -8.51
CA SER A 153 0.73 -9.74 -9.25
C SER A 153 0.96 -9.83 -10.75
N THR A 154 2.03 -10.50 -11.17
CA THR A 154 2.43 -10.68 -12.58
C THR A 154 2.12 -12.07 -13.15
N ALA A 155 1.66 -13.02 -12.33
CA ALA A 155 1.28 -14.38 -12.72
C ALA A 155 -0.23 -14.48 -12.98
#